data_AF-A0AAX6FAP1-F1
#
_entry.id   AF-A0AAX6FAP1-F1
#
_cell.length_a   1.000
_cell.length_b   1.000
_cell.length_c   1.000
_cell.angle_alpha   90.00
_cell.angle_beta   90.00
_cell.angle_gamma   90.00
#
_symmetry.space_group_name_H-M   'P 1'
#
loop_
_entity.id
_entity.type
_entity.pdbx_description
1 polymer ?
#
loop_
_entity_poly.entity_id
_entity_poly.type
_entity_poly.pdbx_seq_one_letter_code
_entity_poly.pdbx_strand_id
1 'polypeptide(L)'
;MSTIIRNMGSTLGACGDLNRNVLAPAAPYTKREYVFAQETAENIASLLTPQSGAYYDLWVDGEKIMSAEPPEVVQARNDNSHGTNFPDSPEPIYGTQFLPRKFKVAVTVPTDNSVDILTNDVGVVVVSDSNGEPQGFNIYVGGGMGRTHRVEATFPRWGEPLGYVPKEDILYAIKAIVVTQRENGRRDDRKYSRMKYLISEWGIDKFRSAVEQYYGKKFEAFRQLPEWEFKSYLGWHEQDTGTVFCGLHVDNGRIGGKMKKTLREIIEKYNLSVRITPNQNLILCDIRHSWKQPINTALAQAGLLEPSYVDPLNLTAMACPALPLCPLAIAEAEGDT
;
A
#
# COMPACT_ATOMS: atom_id res chain seq x y z
N MET A 1 22.18 2.49 -4.43
CA MET A 1 20.80 2.74 -4.91
C MET A 1 20.69 2.61 -6.43
N SER A 2 21.67 3.08 -7.21
CA SER A 2 21.71 2.93 -8.68
C SER A 2 21.40 1.51 -9.20
N THR A 3 21.93 0.45 -8.57
CA THR A 3 21.62 -0.94 -8.96
C THR A 3 20.13 -1.26 -8.87
N ILE A 4 19.44 -0.79 -7.83
CA ILE A 4 17.99 -0.99 -7.69
C ILE A 4 17.25 -0.27 -8.81
N ILE A 5 17.62 1.00 -9.06
CA ILE A 5 17.02 1.84 -10.10
C ILE A 5 17.18 1.21 -11.49
N ARG A 6 18.37 0.71 -11.81
CA ARG A 6 18.68 0.07 -13.10
C ARG A 6 18.09 -1.34 -13.25
N ASN A 7 17.49 -1.91 -12.21
CA ASN A 7 16.85 -3.23 -12.21
C ASN A 7 15.35 -3.12 -11.87
N MET A 8 14.67 -2.12 -12.45
CA MET A 8 13.22 -1.90 -12.35
C MET A 8 12.69 -1.60 -10.94
N GLY A 9 13.55 -1.25 -9.99
CA GLY A 9 13.16 -0.90 -8.63
C GLY A 9 13.22 0.60 -8.34
N SER A 10 12.62 1.02 -7.23
CA SER A 10 12.74 2.39 -6.70
C SER A 10 12.75 2.39 -5.18
N THR A 11 13.44 3.36 -4.59
CA THR A 11 13.38 3.65 -3.14
C THR A 11 12.88 5.08 -2.85
N LEU A 12 12.44 5.80 -3.89
CA LEU A 12 11.86 7.12 -3.78
C LEU A 12 10.57 7.06 -2.96
N GLY A 13 10.47 7.89 -1.91
CA GLY A 13 9.28 7.95 -1.05
C GLY A 13 9.05 6.75 -0.13
N ALA A 14 9.95 5.75 -0.09
CA ALA A 14 9.85 4.64 0.87
C ALA A 14 9.83 5.12 2.34
N CYS A 15 10.54 6.21 2.61
CA CYS A 15 10.56 6.94 3.88
C CYS A 15 10.22 8.42 3.69
N GLY A 16 10.28 9.22 4.76
CA GLY A 16 10.04 10.66 4.71
C GLY A 16 8.58 11.08 4.95
N ASP A 17 8.32 12.36 4.77
CA ASP A 17 6.99 12.96 4.92
C ASP A 17 6.26 12.99 3.57
N LEU A 18 6.08 11.78 3.05
CA LEU A 18 5.55 11.44 1.74
C LEU A 18 4.49 10.35 1.86
N ASN A 19 3.76 10.11 0.76
CA ASN A 19 3.02 8.87 0.58
C ASN A 19 3.98 7.67 0.66
N ARG A 20 3.55 6.58 1.31
CA ARG A 20 4.27 5.29 1.34
C ARG A 20 3.87 4.43 0.16
N ASN A 21 4.48 3.25 0.11
CA ASN A 21 3.98 2.14 -0.70
C ASN A 21 2.47 1.99 -0.51
N VAL A 22 1.72 2.00 -1.61
CA VAL A 22 0.27 1.83 -1.62
C VAL A 22 -0.02 0.34 -1.58
N LEU A 23 -0.87 -0.09 -0.65
CA LEU A 23 -1.22 -1.50 -0.53
C LEU A 23 -2.33 -1.87 -1.53
N ALA A 24 -2.29 -3.12 -1.99
CA ALA A 24 -3.33 -3.76 -2.79
C ALA A 24 -3.38 -5.26 -2.43
N PRO A 25 -4.47 -5.99 -2.78
CA PRO A 25 -4.50 -7.44 -2.63
C PRO A 25 -3.32 -8.08 -3.37
N ALA A 26 -2.52 -8.85 -2.63
CA ALA A 26 -1.27 -9.40 -3.15
C ALA A 26 -1.49 -10.59 -4.11
N ALA A 27 -2.60 -11.33 -3.96
CA ALA A 27 -2.87 -12.48 -4.82
C ALA A 27 -2.99 -12.06 -6.31
N PRO A 28 -2.33 -12.77 -7.24
CA PRO A 28 -2.37 -12.50 -8.67
C PRO A 28 -3.67 -13.04 -9.31
N TYR A 29 -4.82 -12.76 -8.69
CA TYR A 29 -6.11 -13.09 -9.28
C TYR A 29 -6.39 -12.21 -10.51
N THR A 30 -6.97 -12.82 -11.54
CA THR A 30 -7.39 -12.14 -12.78
C THR A 30 -8.82 -11.62 -12.73
N LYS A 31 -9.52 -11.79 -11.60
CA LYS A 31 -10.85 -11.23 -11.39
C LYS A 31 -10.80 -9.70 -11.53
N ARG A 32 -11.74 -9.14 -12.29
CA ARG A 32 -11.76 -7.71 -12.67
C ARG A 32 -11.56 -6.76 -11.49
N GLU A 33 -12.27 -6.96 -10.38
CA GLU A 33 -12.14 -6.11 -9.19
C GLU A 33 -10.75 -6.16 -8.54
N TYR A 34 -10.08 -7.33 -8.55
CA TYR A 34 -8.73 -7.48 -7.99
C TYR A 34 -7.69 -6.78 -8.87
N VAL A 35 -7.78 -6.98 -10.19
CA VAL A 35 -6.94 -6.28 -11.17
C VAL A 35 -7.13 -4.77 -11.05
N PHE A 36 -8.40 -4.32 -10.99
CA PHE A 36 -8.72 -2.92 -10.87
C PHE A 36 -8.23 -2.29 -9.55
N ALA A 37 -8.29 -3.02 -8.43
CA ALA A 37 -7.72 -2.59 -7.17
C ALA A 37 -6.19 -2.44 -7.23
N GLN A 38 -5.51 -3.37 -7.92
CA GLN A 38 -4.05 -3.35 -8.12
C GLN A 38 -3.63 -2.17 -9.01
N GLU A 39 -4.28 -1.99 -10.17
CA GLU A 39 -4.04 -0.86 -11.07
C GLU A 39 -4.33 0.48 -10.39
N THR A 40 -5.42 0.57 -9.60
CA THR A 40 -5.74 1.78 -8.83
C THR A 40 -4.65 2.11 -7.81
N ALA A 41 -4.10 1.11 -7.12
CA ALA A 41 -3.00 1.32 -6.18
C ALA A 41 -1.74 1.82 -6.88
N GLU A 42 -1.41 1.27 -8.06
CA GLU A 42 -0.29 1.72 -8.90
C GLU A 42 -0.50 3.17 -9.40
N ASN A 43 -1.72 3.52 -9.79
CA ASN A 43 -2.07 4.87 -10.25
C ASN A 43 -1.99 5.89 -9.11
N ILE A 44 -2.43 5.54 -7.90
CA ILE A 44 -2.28 6.38 -6.71
C ILE A 44 -0.80 6.55 -6.33
N ALA A 45 -0.01 5.47 -6.39
CA ALA A 45 1.42 5.54 -6.11
C ALA A 45 2.13 6.45 -7.12
N SER A 46 1.80 6.32 -8.40
CA SER A 46 2.32 7.16 -9.48
C SER A 46 1.92 8.62 -9.25
N LEU A 47 0.62 8.91 -9.05
CA LEU A 47 0.08 10.24 -8.75
C LEU A 47 0.88 10.95 -7.66
N LEU A 48 1.17 10.24 -6.56
CA LEU A 48 1.81 10.76 -5.36
C LEU A 48 3.33 10.53 -5.33
N THR A 49 3.97 10.22 -6.46
CA THR A 49 5.43 10.16 -6.56
C THR A 49 6.01 11.58 -6.62
N PRO A 50 7.08 11.91 -5.88
CA PRO A 50 7.79 13.19 -6.00
C PRO A 50 8.27 13.48 -7.43
N GLN A 51 8.14 14.72 -7.89
CA GLN A 51 8.41 15.15 -9.27
C GLN A 51 9.67 16.02 -9.43
N SER A 52 10.33 16.41 -8.33
CA SER A 52 11.47 17.35 -8.35
C SER A 52 12.74 16.86 -9.05
N GLY A 53 12.85 15.58 -9.39
CA GLY A 53 14.03 15.01 -10.08
C GLY A 53 15.24 14.72 -9.16
N ALA A 54 15.27 15.29 -7.94
CA ALA A 54 16.40 15.18 -7.01
C ALA A 54 16.85 13.74 -6.71
N TYR A 55 15.94 12.77 -6.78
CA TYR A 55 16.27 11.35 -6.61
C TYR A 55 17.19 10.82 -7.72
N TYR A 56 16.91 11.14 -8.98
CA TYR A 56 17.73 10.67 -10.09
C TYR A 56 19.02 11.48 -10.23
N ASP A 57 18.99 12.77 -9.92
CA ASP A 57 20.20 13.61 -9.87
C ASP A 57 21.23 13.04 -8.89
N LEU A 58 20.78 12.55 -7.73
CA LEU A 58 21.68 12.05 -6.68
C LEU A 58 22.16 10.61 -6.92
N TRP A 59 21.29 9.73 -7.43
CA TRP A 59 21.58 8.28 -7.41
C TRP A 59 21.95 7.69 -8.77
N VAL A 60 21.69 8.40 -9.87
CA VAL A 60 22.05 7.98 -11.24
C VAL A 60 22.56 9.15 -12.08
N ASP A 61 23.11 10.19 -11.43
CA ASP A 61 23.71 11.36 -12.09
C ASP A 61 22.80 12.04 -13.14
N GLY A 62 21.48 12.03 -12.89
CA GLY A 62 20.47 12.59 -13.79
C GLY A 62 20.19 11.76 -15.04
N GLU A 63 20.66 10.51 -15.12
CA GLU A 63 20.32 9.59 -16.20
C GLU A 63 18.79 9.44 -16.31
N LYS A 64 18.27 9.60 -17.53
CA LYS A 64 16.85 9.39 -17.81
C LYS A 64 16.52 7.91 -17.67
N ILE A 65 15.81 7.55 -16.61
CA ILE A 65 15.23 6.23 -16.43
C ILE A 65 13.85 6.22 -17.09
N MET A 66 13.60 5.21 -17.93
CA MET A 66 12.31 5.09 -18.59
C MET A 66 11.24 4.64 -17.59
N SER A 67 10.25 5.50 -17.35
CA SER A 67 9.01 5.13 -16.67
C SER A 67 7.83 5.35 -17.61
N ALA A 68 6.87 4.42 -17.58
CA ALA A 68 5.59 4.59 -18.24
C ALA A 68 4.60 5.08 -17.18
N GLU A 69 3.95 6.20 -17.43
CA GLU A 69 2.90 6.73 -16.56
C GLU A 69 1.57 6.80 -17.34
N PRO A 70 0.46 6.29 -16.78
CA PRO A 70 -0.83 6.35 -17.44
C PRO A 70 -1.31 7.80 -17.70
N PRO A 71 -1.94 8.10 -18.86
CA PRO A 71 -2.43 9.44 -19.18
C PRO A 71 -3.38 10.02 -18.14
N GLU A 72 -4.24 9.20 -17.53
CA GLU A 72 -5.17 9.59 -16.48
C GLU A 72 -4.46 10.10 -15.21
N VAL A 73 -3.30 9.51 -14.86
CA VAL A 73 -2.49 9.93 -13.72
C VAL A 73 -1.87 11.30 -14.01
N VAL A 74 -1.33 11.49 -15.21
CA VAL A 74 -0.77 12.78 -15.65
C VAL A 74 -1.85 13.86 -15.63
N GLN A 75 -3.04 13.55 -16.16
CA GLN A 75 -4.18 14.47 -16.18
C GLN A 75 -4.61 14.84 -14.76
N ALA A 76 -4.84 13.87 -13.89
CA ALA A 76 -5.25 14.11 -12.52
C ALA A 76 -4.18 14.85 -11.71
N ARG A 77 -2.89 14.56 -11.94
CA ARG A 77 -1.78 15.30 -11.31
C ARG A 77 -1.78 16.75 -11.75
N ASN A 78 -1.89 17.02 -13.05
CA ASN A 78 -1.74 18.37 -13.60
C ASN A 78 -3.00 19.23 -13.41
N ASP A 79 -4.15 18.61 -13.19
CA ASP A 79 -5.37 19.33 -12.86
C ASP A 79 -5.17 20.24 -11.63
N ASN A 80 -5.54 21.50 -11.79
CA ASN A 80 -5.54 22.50 -10.73
C ASN A 80 -6.87 23.27 -10.68
N SER A 81 -7.96 22.67 -11.18
CA SER A 81 -9.27 23.32 -11.28
C SER A 81 -9.81 23.80 -9.93
N HIS A 82 -9.33 23.19 -8.83
CA HIS A 82 -9.78 23.46 -7.47
C HIS A 82 -8.63 23.91 -6.54
N GLY A 83 -7.57 24.50 -7.10
CA GLY A 83 -6.46 25.05 -6.30
C GLY A 83 -5.67 23.99 -5.53
N THR A 84 -5.58 22.77 -6.05
CA THR A 84 -4.88 21.65 -5.41
C THR A 84 -3.36 21.73 -5.54
N ASN A 85 -2.86 22.46 -6.54
CA ASN A 85 -1.46 22.42 -6.95
C ASN A 85 -0.76 23.76 -6.78
N PHE A 86 0.57 23.69 -6.74
CA PHE A 86 1.48 24.83 -6.88
C PHE A 86 2.01 24.87 -8.32
N PRO A 87 1.48 25.73 -9.21
CA PRO A 87 1.74 25.68 -10.66
C PRO A 87 3.22 25.81 -11.04
N ASP A 88 3.98 26.61 -10.29
CA ASP A 88 5.39 26.90 -10.57
C ASP A 88 6.36 26.09 -9.69
N SER A 89 5.85 25.10 -8.94
CA SER A 89 6.69 24.27 -8.08
C SER A 89 7.24 23.06 -8.84
N PRO A 90 8.51 22.68 -8.63
CA PRO A 90 9.02 21.36 -9.04
C PRO A 90 8.23 20.19 -8.43
N GLU A 91 7.47 20.45 -7.37
CA GLU A 91 6.60 19.51 -6.71
C GLU A 91 5.15 20.04 -6.75
N PRO A 92 4.38 19.80 -7.82
CA PRO A 92 3.09 20.45 -8.01
C PRO A 92 2.07 20.07 -6.93
N ILE A 93 2.07 18.83 -6.44
CA ILE A 93 1.21 18.38 -5.34
C ILE A 93 1.88 18.60 -3.98
N TYR A 94 3.15 18.27 -3.82
CA TYR A 94 3.78 18.29 -2.50
C TYR A 94 4.17 19.71 -2.05
N GLY A 95 4.53 20.57 -2.99
CA GLY A 95 5.16 21.86 -2.72
C GLY A 95 6.49 21.72 -2.01
N THR A 96 7.08 22.85 -1.63
CA THR A 96 8.39 22.91 -0.97
C THR A 96 8.46 22.12 0.33
N GLN A 97 7.35 22.06 1.08
CA GLN A 97 7.33 21.50 2.44
C GLN A 97 6.86 20.04 2.50
N PHE A 98 6.53 19.43 1.36
CA PHE A 98 5.92 18.11 1.30
C PHE A 98 4.72 17.96 2.27
N LEU A 99 4.41 16.76 2.76
CA LEU A 99 3.35 16.57 3.76
C LEU A 99 3.86 16.86 5.18
N PRO A 100 2.97 17.11 6.16
CA PRO A 100 3.37 17.28 7.55
C PRO A 100 3.99 16.01 8.16
N ARG A 101 3.60 14.86 7.61
CA ARG A 101 4.08 13.54 8.02
C ARG A 101 3.84 12.53 6.91
N LYS A 102 4.42 11.36 7.16
CA LYS A 102 4.06 10.07 6.60
C LYS A 102 2.56 9.91 6.28
N PHE A 103 2.24 9.55 5.04
CA PHE A 103 0.89 9.26 4.56
C PHE A 103 0.82 7.83 3.99
N LYS A 104 -0.28 7.10 4.23
CA LYS A 104 -0.44 5.69 3.86
C LYS A 104 -1.79 5.47 3.20
N VAL A 105 -1.78 4.76 2.07
CA VAL A 105 -2.98 4.39 1.34
C VAL A 105 -3.03 2.87 1.16
N ALA A 106 -4.21 2.29 1.34
CA ALA A 106 -4.49 0.90 1.01
C ALA A 106 -5.72 0.83 0.10
N VAL A 107 -5.62 0.03 -0.95
CA VAL A 107 -6.72 -0.30 -1.88
C VAL A 107 -7.06 -1.77 -1.70
N THR A 108 -8.34 -2.12 -1.77
CA THR A 108 -8.80 -3.51 -1.72
C THR A 108 -10.15 -3.68 -2.40
N VAL A 109 -10.65 -4.90 -2.39
CA VAL A 109 -11.98 -5.29 -2.87
C VAL A 109 -12.88 -5.64 -1.68
N PRO A 110 -14.21 -5.69 -1.84
CA PRO A 110 -15.11 -6.10 -0.78
C PRO A 110 -14.73 -7.48 -0.22
N THR A 111 -14.95 -7.70 1.07
CA THR A 111 -14.51 -8.86 1.89
C THR A 111 -13.02 -9.00 2.13
N ASP A 112 -12.14 -8.56 1.24
CA ASP A 112 -10.70 -8.75 1.40
C ASP A 112 -10.05 -7.68 2.29
N ASN A 113 -9.68 -8.06 3.52
CA ASN A 113 -8.96 -7.18 4.43
C ASN A 113 -7.52 -7.63 4.69
N SER A 114 -6.88 -8.26 3.70
CA SER A 114 -5.45 -8.58 3.75
C SER A 114 -4.56 -7.34 3.94
N VAL A 115 -5.05 -6.15 3.57
CA VAL A 115 -4.31 -4.87 3.64
C VAL A 115 -4.46 -4.11 4.96
N ASP A 116 -5.22 -4.66 5.92
CA ASP A 116 -5.56 -4.02 7.20
C ASP A 116 -6.05 -2.56 7.01
N ILE A 117 -7.11 -2.43 6.21
CA ILE A 117 -7.55 -1.19 5.57
C ILE A 117 -7.77 -0.05 6.56
N LEU A 118 -8.33 -0.35 7.74
CA LEU A 118 -8.72 0.64 8.75
C LEU A 118 -7.52 1.31 9.44
N THR A 119 -6.29 0.83 9.22
CA THR A 119 -5.08 1.41 9.84
C THR A 119 -4.38 2.46 8.96
N ASN A 120 -4.87 2.68 7.74
CA ASN A 120 -4.27 3.57 6.76
C ASN A 120 -4.84 4.99 6.83
N ASP A 121 -4.09 5.99 6.39
CA ASP A 121 -4.61 7.36 6.31
C ASP A 121 -5.80 7.39 5.34
N VAL A 122 -5.72 6.64 4.23
CA VAL A 122 -6.84 6.40 3.32
C VAL A 122 -7.00 4.91 3.04
N GLY A 123 -8.22 4.41 3.19
CA GLY A 123 -8.64 3.10 2.71
C GLY A 123 -9.56 3.25 1.51
N VAL A 124 -9.31 2.51 0.44
CA VAL A 124 -10.07 2.54 -0.81
C VAL A 124 -10.62 1.15 -1.07
N VAL A 125 -11.92 1.02 -1.27
CA VAL A 125 -12.58 -0.27 -1.54
C VAL A 125 -13.29 -0.19 -2.87
N VAL A 126 -12.91 -1.05 -3.81
CA VAL A 126 -13.62 -1.21 -5.09
C VAL A 126 -15.07 -1.58 -4.81
N VAL A 127 -16.00 -0.93 -5.51
CA VAL A 127 -17.42 -1.30 -5.50
C VAL A 127 -17.80 -1.67 -6.93
N SER A 128 -18.30 -2.89 -7.09
CA SER A 128 -18.70 -3.47 -8.37
C SER A 128 -20.22 -3.56 -8.47
N ASP A 129 -20.74 -3.65 -9.69
CA ASP A 129 -22.14 -3.99 -9.93
C ASP A 129 -22.40 -5.49 -9.68
N SER A 130 -23.64 -5.94 -9.90
CA SER A 130 -24.04 -7.35 -9.75
C SER A 130 -23.33 -8.31 -10.72
N ASN A 131 -22.73 -7.79 -11.80
CA ASN A 131 -21.98 -8.57 -12.78
C ASN A 131 -20.47 -8.60 -12.46
N GLY A 132 -20.04 -7.95 -11.38
CA GLY A 132 -18.63 -7.85 -11.00
C GLY A 132 -17.85 -6.78 -11.78
N GLU A 133 -18.53 -5.84 -12.44
CA GLU A 133 -17.90 -4.73 -13.15
C GLU A 133 -17.66 -3.55 -12.18
N PRO A 134 -16.41 -3.07 -12.00
CA PRO A 134 -16.12 -1.94 -11.11
C PRO A 134 -16.86 -0.66 -11.53
N GLN A 135 -17.56 -0.06 -10.57
CA GLN A 135 -18.32 1.19 -10.76
C GLN A 135 -17.70 2.39 -10.04
N GLY A 136 -16.93 2.14 -8.98
CA GLY A 136 -16.30 3.19 -8.21
C GLY A 136 -15.74 2.68 -6.90
N PHE A 137 -15.64 3.57 -5.91
CA PHE A 137 -14.92 3.30 -4.69
C PHE A 137 -15.60 3.86 -3.46
N ASN A 138 -15.66 3.04 -2.41
CA ASN A 138 -15.87 3.50 -1.06
C ASN A 138 -14.53 3.95 -0.45
N ILE A 139 -14.56 5.04 0.31
CA ILE A 139 -13.35 5.64 0.90
C ILE A 139 -13.49 5.71 2.43
N TYR A 140 -12.44 5.28 3.13
CA TYR A 140 -12.21 5.46 4.56
C TYR A 140 -11.07 6.45 4.78
N VAL A 141 -11.10 7.23 5.88
CA VAL A 141 -10.03 8.19 6.21
C VAL A 141 -9.66 8.24 7.70
N GLY A 142 -8.38 8.50 7.96
CA GLY A 142 -7.86 8.84 9.29
C GLY A 142 -7.48 7.66 10.17
N GLY A 143 -7.13 6.51 9.59
CA GLY A 143 -6.55 5.40 10.33
C GLY A 143 -5.09 5.68 10.76
N GLY A 144 -4.65 5.02 11.82
CA GLY A 144 -3.22 4.99 12.14
C GLY A 144 -2.87 4.50 13.54
N MET A 145 -1.87 3.63 13.62
CA MET A 145 -1.49 2.92 14.85
C MET A 145 -0.59 3.70 15.82
N GLY A 146 0.23 4.63 15.32
CA GLY A 146 1.30 5.24 16.11
C GLY A 146 0.79 5.99 17.34
N ARG A 147 1.35 5.68 18.53
CA ARG A 147 1.07 6.33 19.81
C ARG A 147 2.36 6.43 20.64
N THR A 148 2.31 7.12 21.77
CA THR A 148 3.41 7.22 22.73
C THR A 148 2.92 6.76 24.10
N HIS A 149 3.73 5.96 24.81
CA HIS A 149 3.41 5.54 26.17
C HIS A 149 3.33 6.76 27.10
N ARG A 150 2.33 6.76 27.99
CA ARG A 150 2.07 7.84 28.97
C ARG A 150 1.74 9.21 28.34
N VAL A 151 1.35 9.24 27.08
CA VAL A 151 0.84 10.43 26.38
C VAL A 151 -0.54 10.10 25.80
N GLU A 152 -1.58 10.26 26.61
CA GLU A 152 -2.97 9.87 26.28
C GLU A 152 -3.52 10.61 25.05
N ALA A 153 -3.02 11.81 24.77
CA ALA A 153 -3.37 12.56 23.56
C ALA A 153 -2.87 11.89 22.26
N THR A 154 -2.06 10.83 22.34
CA THR A 154 -1.64 10.02 21.20
C THR A 154 -2.24 8.62 21.28
N PHE A 155 -3.02 8.23 20.28
CA PHE A 155 -3.87 7.03 20.34
C PHE A 155 -3.93 6.34 18.98
N PRO A 156 -4.07 5.00 18.91
CA PRO A 156 -4.45 4.34 17.66
C PRO A 156 -5.87 4.76 17.27
N ARG A 157 -6.15 4.82 15.97
CA ARG A 157 -7.48 5.18 15.45
C ARG A 157 -7.79 4.34 14.20
N TRP A 158 -9.04 3.90 14.07
CA TRP A 158 -9.55 3.30 12.83
C TRP A 158 -9.97 4.37 11.83
N GLY A 159 -9.84 4.06 10.55
CA GLY A 159 -10.40 4.88 9.47
C GLY A 159 -11.92 4.95 9.56
N GLU A 160 -12.49 6.13 9.33
CA GLU A 160 -13.94 6.34 9.32
C GLU A 160 -14.45 6.44 7.87
N PRO A 161 -15.68 5.96 7.57
CA PRO A 161 -16.28 6.11 6.24
C PRO A 161 -16.39 7.59 5.82
N LEU A 162 -15.75 7.95 4.71
CA LEU A 162 -15.85 9.28 4.13
C LEU A 162 -17.06 9.38 3.20
N GLY A 163 -17.20 8.43 2.28
CA GLY A 163 -18.22 8.41 1.25
C GLY A 163 -17.85 7.52 0.06
N TYR A 164 -18.58 7.67 -1.03
CA TYR A 164 -18.36 6.96 -2.30
C TYR A 164 -18.01 7.95 -3.42
N VAL A 165 -17.18 7.49 -4.37
CA VAL A 165 -16.92 8.20 -5.64
C VAL A 165 -17.03 7.25 -6.85
N PRO A 166 -17.50 7.73 -8.01
CA PRO A 166 -17.35 7.05 -9.29
C PRO A 166 -15.90 6.71 -9.61
N LYS A 167 -15.67 5.68 -10.44
CA LYS A 167 -14.32 5.16 -10.68
C LYS A 167 -13.37 6.17 -11.33
N GLU A 168 -13.88 7.00 -12.21
CA GLU A 168 -13.15 8.08 -12.90
C GLU A 168 -12.65 9.18 -11.95
N ASP A 169 -13.22 9.27 -10.75
CA ASP A 169 -12.95 10.35 -9.81
C ASP A 169 -11.89 10.03 -8.78
N ILE A 170 -11.45 8.77 -8.70
CA ILE A 170 -10.63 8.28 -7.59
C ILE A 170 -9.34 9.08 -7.39
N LEU A 171 -8.63 9.42 -8.46
CA LEU A 171 -7.36 10.15 -8.37
C LEU A 171 -7.58 11.60 -7.90
N TYR A 172 -8.67 12.24 -8.33
CA TYR A 172 -9.04 13.59 -7.90
C TYR A 172 -9.44 13.62 -6.42
N ALA A 173 -10.24 12.63 -5.98
CA ALA A 173 -10.62 12.48 -4.58
C ALA A 173 -9.41 12.21 -3.68
N ILE A 174 -8.49 11.33 -4.10
CA ILE A 174 -7.25 11.06 -3.36
C ILE A 174 -6.38 12.31 -3.27
N LYS A 175 -6.18 13.03 -4.38
CA LYS A 175 -5.44 14.30 -4.40
C LYS A 175 -6.07 15.31 -3.43
N ALA A 176 -7.39 15.45 -3.43
CA ALA A 176 -8.11 16.35 -2.53
C ALA A 176 -7.91 16.01 -1.04
N ILE A 177 -7.91 14.71 -0.67
CA ILE A 177 -7.63 14.27 0.70
C ILE A 177 -6.18 14.60 1.09
N VAL A 178 -5.22 14.31 0.20
CA VAL A 178 -3.80 14.60 0.43
C VAL A 178 -3.55 16.11 0.58
N VAL A 179 -4.18 16.94 -0.25
CA VAL A 179 -4.10 18.40 -0.18
C VAL A 179 -4.70 18.91 1.12
N THR A 180 -5.86 18.39 1.53
CA THR A 180 -6.48 18.75 2.81
C THR A 180 -5.52 18.51 3.98
N GLN A 181 -4.85 17.35 3.98
CA GLN A 181 -3.80 17.04 4.97
C GLN A 181 -2.55 17.92 4.82
N ARG A 182 -2.14 18.25 3.60
CA ARG A 182 -0.96 19.10 3.31
C ARG A 182 -1.13 20.50 3.91
N GLU A 183 -2.31 21.08 3.73
CA GLU A 183 -2.65 22.45 4.15
C GLU A 183 -3.00 22.57 5.63
N ASN A 184 -3.67 21.56 6.20
CA ASN A 184 -4.26 21.67 7.55
C ASN A 184 -3.58 20.79 8.60
N GLY A 185 -2.77 19.81 8.20
CA GLY A 185 -2.06 18.95 9.14
C GLY A 185 -0.98 19.73 9.90
N ARG A 186 -0.95 19.55 11.22
CA ARG A 186 -0.01 20.22 12.13
C ARG A 186 1.45 20.00 11.74
N ARG A 187 2.24 21.09 11.71
CA ARG A 187 3.69 21.08 11.45
C ARG A 187 4.53 21.58 12.64
N ASP A 188 3.87 21.99 13.71
CA ASP A 188 4.46 22.46 14.97
C ASP A 188 4.93 21.30 15.86
N ASP A 189 4.14 20.23 15.98
CA ASP A 189 4.52 19.00 16.69
C ASP A 189 4.22 17.75 15.86
N ARG A 190 5.29 17.02 15.51
CA ARG A 190 5.23 15.79 14.70
C ARG A 190 4.49 14.63 15.36
N LYS A 191 4.23 14.66 16.68
CA LYS A 191 3.41 13.66 17.37
C LYS A 191 1.94 13.75 16.97
N TYR A 192 1.48 14.94 16.59
CA TYR A 192 0.09 15.25 16.23
C TYR A 192 -0.10 15.55 14.74
N SER A 193 0.92 15.31 13.91
CA SER A 193 0.91 15.73 12.49
C SER A 193 0.22 14.75 11.53
N ARG A 194 -0.14 13.55 11.98
CA ARG A 194 -0.87 12.56 11.15
C ARG A 194 -2.34 12.95 10.99
N MET A 195 -2.92 12.62 9.84
CA MET A 195 -4.29 13.00 9.46
C MET A 195 -5.36 12.54 10.45
N LYS A 196 -5.13 11.41 11.15
CA LYS A 196 -6.02 10.94 12.21
C LYS A 196 -6.31 11.97 13.32
N TYR A 197 -5.35 12.85 13.64
CA TYR A 197 -5.54 13.88 14.66
C TYR A 197 -6.34 15.06 14.11
N LEU A 198 -6.09 15.45 12.86
CA LEU A 198 -6.88 16.46 12.16
C LEU A 198 -8.37 16.05 12.12
N ILE A 199 -8.65 14.80 11.74
CA ILE A 199 -10.03 14.29 11.70
C ILE A 199 -10.61 14.16 13.12
N SER A 200 -9.81 13.73 14.10
CA SER A 200 -10.26 13.67 15.51
C SER A 200 -10.62 15.04 16.08
N GLU A 201 -9.96 16.11 15.64
CA GLU A 201 -10.23 17.48 16.07
C GLU A 201 -11.41 18.10 15.32
N TRP A 202 -11.50 17.87 14.01
CA TRP A 202 -12.51 18.49 13.16
C TRP A 202 -13.85 17.74 13.16
N GLY A 203 -13.82 16.44 13.41
CA GLY A 203 -14.93 15.54 13.08
C GLY A 203 -14.99 15.22 11.58
N ILE A 204 -15.60 14.09 11.25
CA ILE A 204 -15.63 13.57 9.87
C ILE A 204 -16.39 14.48 8.90
N ASP A 205 -17.45 15.16 9.33
CA ASP A 205 -18.27 16.00 8.46
C ASP A 205 -17.57 17.28 8.03
N LYS A 206 -16.87 17.93 8.96
CA LYS A 206 -16.03 19.11 8.64
C LYS A 206 -14.87 18.69 7.74
N PHE A 207 -14.23 17.55 8.02
CA PHE A 207 -13.17 17.02 7.15
C PHE A 207 -13.69 16.75 5.74
N ARG A 208 -14.82 16.06 5.60
CA ARG A 208 -15.47 15.81 4.30
C ARG A 208 -15.71 17.11 3.55
N SER A 209 -16.30 18.11 4.21
CA SER A 209 -16.59 19.41 3.60
C SER A 209 -15.32 20.11 3.10
N ALA A 210 -14.20 20.00 3.82
CA ALA A 210 -12.92 20.57 3.39
C ALA A 210 -12.32 19.81 2.19
N VAL A 211 -12.40 18.47 2.18
CA VAL A 211 -11.96 17.67 1.04
C VAL A 211 -12.80 18.00 -0.21
N GLU A 212 -14.11 18.14 -0.06
CA GLU A 212 -15.02 18.48 -1.17
C GLU A 212 -14.69 19.81 -1.84
N GLN A 213 -14.07 20.77 -1.13
CA GLN A 213 -13.59 22.03 -1.73
C GLN A 213 -12.47 21.80 -2.75
N TYR A 214 -11.53 20.90 -2.43
CA TYR A 214 -10.43 20.53 -3.33
C TYR A 214 -10.81 19.49 -4.37
N TYR A 215 -11.83 18.68 -4.09
CA TYR A 215 -12.40 17.72 -5.03
C TYR A 215 -13.33 18.39 -6.06
N GLY A 216 -13.98 19.50 -5.69
CA GLY A 216 -14.86 20.28 -6.56
C GLY A 216 -16.30 19.78 -6.65
N LYS A 217 -16.61 18.66 -6.00
CA LYS A 217 -17.96 18.08 -5.88
C LYS A 217 -18.11 17.31 -4.58
N LYS A 218 -19.33 16.85 -4.31
CA LYS A 218 -19.65 16.10 -3.09
C LYS A 218 -19.36 14.62 -3.23
N PHE A 219 -19.02 13.98 -2.11
CA PHE A 219 -19.04 12.52 -2.02
C PHE A 219 -20.48 12.01 -2.02
N GLU A 220 -20.71 10.88 -2.69
CA GLU A 220 -21.95 10.13 -2.50
C GLU A 220 -21.95 9.44 -1.12
N ALA A 221 -23.13 9.00 -0.70
CA ALA A 221 -23.25 8.19 0.51
C ALA A 221 -22.40 6.93 0.40
N PHE A 222 -21.67 6.62 1.48
CA PHE A 222 -20.87 5.41 1.58
C PHE A 222 -21.78 4.19 1.37
N ARG A 223 -21.40 3.30 0.44
CA ARG A 223 -22.21 2.12 0.09
C ARG A 223 -21.97 1.00 1.09
N GLN A 224 -22.98 0.19 1.36
CA GLN A 224 -22.83 -0.93 2.29
C GLN A 224 -21.79 -1.93 1.76
N LEU A 225 -20.91 -2.40 2.64
CA LEU A 225 -19.91 -3.43 2.35
C LEU A 225 -20.26 -4.72 3.11
N PRO A 226 -19.88 -5.89 2.57
CA PRO A 226 -19.93 -7.15 3.31
C PRO A 226 -18.91 -7.15 4.46
N GLU A 227 -18.99 -8.16 5.32
CA GLU A 227 -18.01 -8.35 6.40
C GLU A 227 -16.60 -8.58 5.86
N TRP A 228 -15.63 -8.09 6.62
CA TRP A 228 -14.21 -8.24 6.30
C TRP A 228 -13.68 -9.61 6.71
N GLU A 229 -12.88 -10.20 5.83
CA GLU A 229 -12.16 -11.45 6.02
C GLU A 229 -10.66 -11.18 5.90
N PHE A 230 -9.89 -11.76 6.81
CA PHE A 230 -8.44 -11.81 6.67
C PHE A 230 -8.05 -12.88 5.64
N LYS A 231 -7.30 -12.49 4.60
CA LYS A 231 -6.76 -13.42 3.59
C LYS A 231 -5.24 -13.45 3.64
N SER A 232 -4.68 -14.60 4.02
CA SER A 232 -3.22 -14.79 4.08
C SER A 232 -2.60 -15.02 2.70
N TYR A 233 -3.39 -15.55 1.75
CA TYR A 233 -2.95 -16.04 0.43
C TYR A 233 -1.90 -17.15 0.45
N LEU A 234 -1.71 -17.80 1.59
CA LEU A 234 -0.71 -18.84 1.76
C LEU A 234 -1.14 -20.17 1.12
N GLY A 235 -0.16 -20.98 0.71
CA GLY A 235 -0.38 -22.25 0.04
C GLY A 235 -0.59 -22.12 -1.46
N TRP A 236 -1.01 -23.22 -2.09
CA TRP A 236 -1.24 -23.30 -3.53
C TRP A 236 -2.66 -22.90 -3.91
N HIS A 237 -2.79 -21.98 -4.87
CA HIS A 237 -4.06 -21.47 -5.37
C HIS A 237 -4.10 -21.52 -6.89
N GLU A 238 -5.29 -21.81 -7.43
CA GLU A 238 -5.56 -21.78 -8.86
C GLU A 238 -5.82 -20.35 -9.34
N GLN A 239 -5.41 -20.04 -10.57
CA GLN A 239 -5.76 -18.80 -11.28
C GLN A 239 -6.60 -19.15 -12.52
N ASP A 240 -7.50 -18.25 -12.92
CA ASP A 240 -8.39 -18.47 -14.08
C ASP A 240 -7.62 -18.63 -15.40
N THR A 241 -6.35 -18.22 -15.43
CA THR A 241 -5.40 -18.35 -16.56
C THR A 241 -4.90 -19.79 -16.77
N GLY A 242 -5.22 -20.74 -15.88
CA GLY A 242 -4.67 -22.10 -15.90
C GLY A 242 -3.24 -22.20 -15.37
N THR A 243 -2.80 -21.18 -14.61
CA THR A 243 -1.58 -21.19 -13.79
C THR A 243 -1.96 -21.26 -12.31
N VAL A 244 -0.97 -21.54 -11.47
CA VAL A 244 -1.13 -21.51 -10.01
C VAL A 244 -0.20 -20.48 -9.40
N PHE A 245 -0.55 -19.94 -8.24
CA PHE A 245 0.40 -19.22 -7.40
C PHE A 245 0.62 -19.94 -6.07
N CYS A 246 1.75 -19.66 -5.43
CA CYS A 246 2.10 -20.25 -4.14
C CYS A 246 2.47 -19.15 -3.14
N GLY A 247 1.66 -18.96 -2.11
CA GLY A 247 2.00 -18.10 -0.98
C GLY A 247 2.86 -18.84 0.03
N LEU A 248 4.03 -18.28 0.32
CA LEU A 248 5.04 -18.86 1.19
C LEU A 248 5.02 -18.16 2.53
N HIS A 249 4.83 -18.92 3.60
CA HIS A 249 4.96 -18.41 4.94
C HIS A 249 6.43 -18.09 5.24
N VAL A 250 6.68 -16.90 5.77
CA VAL A 250 8.00 -16.44 6.22
C VAL A 250 7.84 -15.75 7.56
N ASP A 251 8.31 -16.38 8.64
CA ASP A 251 8.32 -15.77 9.96
C ASP A 251 9.00 -14.39 9.91
N ASN A 252 8.23 -13.36 10.30
CA ASN A 252 8.62 -11.95 10.30
C ASN A 252 9.13 -11.39 8.96
N GLY A 253 8.89 -12.10 7.85
CA GLY A 253 9.44 -11.77 6.53
C GLY A 253 10.96 -11.86 6.42
N ARG A 254 11.65 -12.52 7.36
CA ARG A 254 13.12 -12.61 7.35
C ARG A 254 13.62 -13.69 6.39
N ILE A 255 14.02 -13.27 5.19
CA ILE A 255 14.60 -14.18 4.18
C ILE A 255 16.14 -14.23 4.31
N GLY A 256 16.66 -15.34 4.84
CA GLY A 256 18.09 -15.55 5.08
C GLY A 256 18.60 -16.96 4.73
N GLY A 257 19.91 -17.19 4.87
CA GLY A 257 20.53 -18.51 4.79
C GLY A 257 20.14 -19.36 3.56
N LYS A 258 19.78 -20.63 3.81
CA LYS A 258 19.36 -21.59 2.78
C LYS A 258 18.08 -21.17 2.07
N MET A 259 17.10 -20.65 2.82
CA MET A 259 15.83 -20.13 2.29
C MET A 259 16.07 -19.09 1.19
N LYS A 260 16.91 -18.09 1.46
CA LYS A 260 17.25 -17.03 0.50
C LYS A 260 17.85 -17.58 -0.79
N LYS A 261 18.77 -18.55 -0.67
CA LYS A 261 19.43 -19.17 -1.83
C LYS A 261 18.42 -19.93 -2.69
N THR A 262 17.62 -20.80 -2.07
CA THR A 262 16.63 -21.62 -2.77
C THR A 262 15.53 -20.78 -3.42
N LEU A 263 15.01 -19.76 -2.74
CA LEU A 263 14.03 -18.83 -3.33
C LEU A 263 14.58 -18.17 -4.59
N ARG A 264 15.83 -17.67 -4.53
CA ARG A 264 16.48 -17.08 -5.71
C ARG A 264 16.61 -18.09 -6.84
N GLU A 265 17.08 -19.31 -6.57
CA GLU A 265 17.25 -20.36 -7.58
C GLU A 265 15.93 -20.72 -8.26
N ILE A 266 14.83 -20.80 -7.50
CA ILE A 266 13.49 -21.07 -8.04
C ILE A 266 13.03 -19.89 -8.91
N ILE A 267 13.09 -18.66 -8.39
CA ILE A 267 12.64 -17.46 -9.10
C ILE A 267 13.41 -17.30 -10.43
N GLU A 268 14.73 -17.47 -10.40
CA GLU A 268 15.60 -17.33 -11.57
C GLU A 268 15.40 -18.46 -12.59
N LYS A 269 15.32 -19.71 -12.14
CA LYS A 269 15.14 -20.88 -13.03
C LYS A 269 13.82 -20.85 -13.79
N TYR A 270 12.75 -20.43 -13.13
CA TYR A 270 11.40 -20.43 -13.71
C TYR A 270 10.97 -19.05 -14.21
N ASN A 271 11.82 -18.02 -14.09
CA ASN A 271 11.55 -16.63 -14.44
C ASN A 271 10.23 -16.12 -13.82
N LEU A 272 10.06 -16.36 -12.53
CA LEU A 272 8.82 -16.04 -11.82
C LEU A 272 8.79 -14.57 -11.39
N SER A 273 7.62 -13.96 -11.50
CA SER A 273 7.32 -12.74 -10.74
C SER A 273 6.94 -13.11 -9.31
N VAL A 274 7.18 -12.17 -8.39
CA VAL A 274 6.86 -12.34 -6.97
C VAL A 274 6.10 -11.14 -6.45
N ARG A 275 5.26 -11.38 -5.44
CA ARG A 275 4.52 -10.33 -4.74
C ARG A 275 4.73 -10.46 -3.24
N ILE A 276 4.84 -9.34 -2.54
CA ILE A 276 4.99 -9.32 -1.07
C ILE A 276 3.63 -9.04 -0.47
N THR A 277 3.26 -9.79 0.56
CA THR A 277 1.98 -9.60 1.26
C THR A 277 2.14 -8.60 2.42
N PRO A 278 1.05 -7.95 2.87
CA PRO A 278 1.08 -7.10 4.07
C PRO A 278 1.48 -7.86 5.35
N ASN A 279 1.30 -9.18 5.39
CA ASN A 279 1.73 -10.07 6.48
C ASN A 279 3.17 -10.57 6.32
N GLN A 280 4.03 -9.82 5.63
CA GLN A 280 5.47 -10.09 5.52
C GLN A 280 5.83 -11.38 4.75
N ASN A 281 4.83 -12.08 4.19
CA ASN A 281 5.00 -13.28 3.36
C ASN A 281 5.33 -12.94 1.89
N LEU A 282 5.73 -13.96 1.12
CA LEU A 282 6.06 -13.86 -0.31
C LEU A 282 5.15 -14.78 -1.15
N ILE A 283 4.63 -14.29 -2.28
CA ILE A 283 3.88 -15.08 -3.25
C ILE A 283 4.73 -15.29 -4.50
N LEU A 284 4.89 -16.55 -4.91
CA LEU A 284 5.41 -16.94 -6.22
C LEU A 284 4.24 -16.97 -7.22
N CYS A 285 4.29 -16.15 -8.27
CA CYS A 285 3.17 -15.96 -9.20
C CYS A 285 3.31 -16.79 -10.48
N ASP A 286 2.18 -17.05 -11.14
CA ASP A 286 2.07 -17.56 -12.52
C ASP A 286 2.88 -18.84 -12.80
N ILE A 287 2.86 -19.76 -11.84
CA ILE A 287 3.55 -21.04 -11.90
C ILE A 287 2.75 -22.01 -12.79
N ARG A 288 3.41 -22.66 -13.74
CA ARG A 288 2.80 -23.74 -14.51
C ARG A 288 2.55 -24.95 -13.62
N HIS A 289 1.43 -25.64 -13.78
CA HIS A 289 1.10 -26.85 -13.00
C HIS A 289 2.23 -27.90 -12.97
N SER A 290 2.92 -28.11 -14.09
CA SER A 290 4.04 -29.06 -14.17
C SER A 290 5.25 -28.71 -13.30
N TRP A 291 5.34 -27.46 -12.83
CA TRP A 291 6.43 -27.00 -11.96
C TRP A 291 6.11 -27.11 -10.47
N LYS A 292 4.85 -27.38 -10.10
CA LYS A 292 4.38 -27.45 -8.71
C LYS A 292 5.19 -28.42 -7.87
N GLN A 293 5.34 -29.67 -8.32
CA GLN A 293 6.07 -30.70 -7.58
C GLN A 293 7.58 -30.39 -7.44
N PRO A 294 8.31 -30.02 -8.51
CA PRO A 294 9.72 -29.60 -8.38
C PRO A 294 9.91 -28.42 -7.42
N ILE A 295 9.04 -27.39 -7.51
CA ILE A 295 9.11 -26.22 -6.63
C ILE A 295 8.86 -26.62 -5.19
N ASN A 296 7.81 -27.41 -4.91
CA ASN A 296 7.49 -27.86 -3.57
C ASN A 296 8.65 -28.65 -2.93
N THR A 297 9.29 -29.53 -3.71
CA THR A 297 10.46 -30.30 -3.26
C THR A 297 11.62 -29.40 -2.86
N ALA A 298 11.92 -28.38 -3.67
CA ALA A 298 12.99 -27.43 -3.38
C ALA A 298 12.67 -26.57 -2.14
N LEU A 299 11.44 -26.06 -2.03
CA LEU A 299 10.97 -25.26 -0.90
C LEU A 299 11.06 -26.05 0.42
N ALA A 300 10.55 -27.28 0.44
CA ALA A 300 10.60 -28.15 1.62
C ALA A 300 12.03 -28.45 2.06
N GLN A 301 12.96 -28.69 1.12
CA GLN A 301 14.38 -28.87 1.43
C GLN A 301 15.01 -27.62 2.08
N ALA A 302 14.47 -26.44 1.81
CA ALA A 302 14.94 -25.18 2.37
C ALA A 302 14.23 -24.77 3.67
N GLY A 303 13.29 -25.59 4.18
CA GLY A 303 12.52 -25.30 5.38
C GLY A 303 11.32 -24.37 5.14
N LEU A 304 10.95 -24.09 3.89
CA LEU A 304 9.73 -23.37 3.55
C LEU A 304 8.58 -24.38 3.48
N LEU A 305 7.81 -24.45 4.57
CA LEU A 305 6.75 -25.43 4.76
C LEU A 305 5.42 -24.94 4.16
N GLU A 306 4.60 -25.88 3.69
CA GLU A 306 3.21 -25.57 3.37
C GLU A 306 2.42 -25.20 4.64
N PRO A 307 1.38 -24.36 4.56
CA PRO A 307 0.67 -23.86 5.73
C PRO A 307 0.11 -24.94 6.66
N SER A 308 -0.23 -26.11 6.13
CA SER A 308 -0.72 -27.25 6.91
C SER A 308 0.31 -27.85 7.86
N TYR A 309 1.60 -27.54 7.68
CA TYR A 309 2.71 -27.97 8.54
C TYR A 309 3.25 -26.84 9.44
N VAL A 310 2.61 -25.68 9.44
CA VAL A 310 2.98 -24.52 10.25
C VAL A 310 1.95 -24.35 11.37
N ASP A 311 2.40 -23.98 12.57
CA ASP A 311 1.48 -23.65 13.65
C ASP A 311 0.55 -22.48 13.21
N PRO A 312 -0.79 -22.60 13.36
CA PRO A 312 -1.71 -21.54 13.00
C PRO A 312 -1.41 -20.17 13.65
N LEU A 313 -0.76 -20.16 14.82
CA LEU A 313 -0.28 -18.93 15.45
C LEU A 313 0.74 -18.22 14.57
N ASN A 314 1.73 -18.94 14.04
CA ASN A 314 2.79 -18.36 13.21
C ASN A 314 2.23 -17.83 11.88
N LEU A 315 1.20 -18.48 11.31
CA LEU A 315 0.57 -18.05 10.06
C LEU A 315 -0.04 -16.65 10.12
N THR A 316 -0.41 -16.19 11.31
CA THR A 316 -1.08 -14.90 11.54
C THR A 316 -0.28 -13.94 12.42
N ALA A 317 0.80 -14.41 13.06
CA ALA A 317 1.71 -13.60 13.84
C ALA A 317 2.54 -12.68 12.95
N MET A 318 2.94 -11.54 13.53
CA MET A 318 3.89 -10.60 12.93
C MET A 318 4.69 -9.92 14.04
N ALA A 319 5.99 -9.77 13.82
CA ALA A 319 6.84 -8.89 14.60
C ALA A 319 7.46 -7.80 13.71
N CYS A 320 7.73 -6.64 14.31
CA CYS A 320 8.55 -5.62 13.67
C CYS A 320 10.04 -5.92 13.91
N PRO A 321 10.97 -5.34 13.12
CA PRO A 321 12.40 -5.63 13.30
C PRO A 321 12.94 -5.34 14.69
N ALA A 322 12.45 -4.29 15.37
CA ALA A 322 12.92 -3.88 16.70
C ALA A 322 14.46 -3.83 16.82
N LEU A 323 15.03 -4.40 17.89
CA LEU A 323 16.47 -4.47 18.08
C LEU A 323 17.11 -5.43 17.05
N PRO A 324 18.40 -5.26 16.70
CA PRO A 324 19.35 -4.26 17.23
C PRO A 324 19.38 -2.96 16.42
N LEU A 325 18.66 -2.87 15.29
CA LEU A 325 18.84 -1.78 14.31
C LEU A 325 17.79 -0.68 14.38
N CYS A 326 16.62 -0.92 14.98
CA CYS A 326 15.61 0.12 15.14
C CYS A 326 16.02 1.08 16.28
N PRO A 327 16.29 2.37 15.98
CA PRO A 327 16.71 3.34 17.00
C PRO A 327 15.59 3.73 17.97
N LEU A 328 14.37 3.25 17.74
CA LEU A 328 13.19 3.53 18.55
C LEU A 328 12.72 2.31 19.37
N ALA A 329 13.39 1.16 19.23
CA ALA A 329 13.02 -0.05 19.95
C ALA A 329 13.30 0.10 21.44
N ILE A 330 12.36 -0.38 22.26
CA ILE A 330 12.48 -0.43 23.73
C ILE A 330 12.75 -1.86 24.20
N ALA A 331 12.29 -2.85 23.43
CA ALA A 331 12.47 -4.28 23.66
C ALA A 331 12.61 -5.00 22.31
N GLU A 332 12.96 -6.28 22.37
CA GLU A 332 12.94 -7.18 21.22
C GLU A 332 11.52 -7.37 20.67
N ALA A 333 11.45 -7.84 19.41
CA ALA A 333 10.21 -8.26 18.79
C ALA A 333 10.48 -9.41 17.82
N GLU A 334 11.17 -9.14 16.70
CA GLU A 334 11.59 -10.20 15.77
C GLU A 334 12.69 -11.10 16.37
N GLY A 335 13.60 -10.55 17.18
CA GLY A 335 14.72 -11.31 17.76
C GLY A 335 14.33 -12.38 18.80
N ASP A 336 13.08 -12.36 19.26
CA ASP A 336 12.55 -13.26 20.30
C ASP A 336 11.67 -14.41 19.73
N THR A 337 11.44 -14.44 18.42
CA THR A 337 10.63 -15.47 17.72
C THR A 337 11.52 -16.45 16.96
#